data_AF-A0A8R7QLA2-F1
#
_entry.id   AF-A0A8R7QLA2-F1
#
_cell.length_a   1.000
_cell.length_b   1.000
_cell.length_c   1.000
_cell.angle_alpha   90.00
_cell.angle_beta   90.00
_cell.angle_gamma   90.00
#
_symmetry.space_group_name_H-M   'P 1'
#
loop_
_entity.id
_entity.type
_entity.pdbx_description
1 polymer ?
#
loop_
_entity_poly.entity_id
_entity_poly.type
_entity_poly.pdbx_seq_one_letter_code
_entity_poly.pdbx_strand_id
1 'polypeptide(L)'
;MSSSSALPLPLPFFFLHLLLLLFPPCCTGCSRHLLLHAGANSSSSSSLADMLQVQAGDGANVTDGLRRYLARFGYASVPDDADGQLVVRLYQSTLGLPVTGRLDNRTLDLLATPRCGVPDLHLQPNATARFAFFEGQPRWARQPGHFLLTYAVVSSSPPYQPLPLPRKAVRRAFRRAFARWARVIPVRFRETRDYNMADVRVGFLAGDHGDGEPFDGPLGVLGHAFSPPSGQLHLDAAERWAVGDMADADAGAVDLESVATHEIGHVLGLAHSSVPDAIMYPSLKPRTRKTELTLDDVRGVQALYGSNPRFSLSSLSEPDTSSASPAAAYTNTRSPGKTT
;
A
#
# COMPACT_ATOMS: atom_id res chain seq x y z
N MET A 1 -42.93 68.85 11.76
CA MET A 1 -41.76 68.75 12.65
C MET A 1 -40.90 67.62 12.14
N SER A 2 -39.63 67.96 11.84
CA SER A 2 -38.40 67.16 11.82
C SER A 2 -38.48 65.63 11.91
N SER A 3 -37.63 64.83 11.27
CA SER A 3 -36.53 65.04 10.32
C SER A 3 -36.13 63.66 9.78
N SER A 4 -35.61 63.67 8.55
CA SER A 4 -34.57 62.85 7.91
C SER A 4 -33.77 61.87 8.81
N SER A 5 -33.16 60.77 8.35
CA SER A 5 -32.46 60.61 7.07
C SER A 5 -32.09 59.13 6.83
N ALA A 6 -32.25 58.66 5.60
CA ALA A 6 -31.52 57.52 5.04
C ALA A 6 -30.28 58.02 4.29
N LEU A 7 -29.19 57.24 4.26
CA LEU A 7 -28.12 57.39 3.26
C LEU A 7 -27.61 56.01 2.78
N PRO A 8 -27.34 55.85 1.46
CA PRO A 8 -26.83 54.62 0.85
C PRO A 8 -25.41 54.73 0.23
N LEU A 9 -24.76 53.56 -0.01
CA LEU A 9 -23.71 53.21 -1.03
C LEU A 9 -22.33 53.93 -0.98
N PRO A 10 -21.27 53.56 -1.77
CA PRO A 10 -20.75 52.28 -2.32
C PRO A 10 -19.18 52.09 -2.18
N LEU A 11 -18.62 51.00 -2.74
CA LEU A 11 -17.17 50.68 -3.01
C LEU A 11 -16.56 51.59 -4.14
N PRO A 12 -15.31 51.46 -4.71
CA PRO A 12 -14.08 50.62 -4.47
C PRO A 12 -12.71 51.38 -4.63
N PHE A 13 -11.54 50.70 -4.53
CA PHE A 13 -10.31 50.78 -5.39
C PHE A 13 -8.96 50.41 -4.70
N PHE A 14 -7.99 50.04 -5.55
CA PHE A 14 -6.73 49.28 -5.40
C PHE A 14 -5.45 50.04 -4.92
N PHE A 15 -4.38 49.25 -4.68
CA PHE A 15 -2.91 49.46 -4.85
C PHE A 15 -1.98 49.70 -3.63
N LEU A 16 -1.26 48.63 -3.23
CA LEU A 16 0.22 48.39 -3.22
C LEU A 16 1.23 49.34 -2.51
N HIS A 17 2.30 48.72 -1.97
CA HIS A 17 3.59 49.24 -1.43
C HIS A 17 3.54 49.77 0.03
N LEU A 18 4.53 49.62 0.93
CA LEU A 18 5.87 49.04 0.97
C LEU A 18 6.34 49.05 2.46
N LEU A 19 7.07 48.00 2.87
CA LEU A 19 8.07 47.85 3.95
C LEU A 19 8.31 49.00 4.96
N LEU A 20 8.34 48.67 6.28
CA LEU A 20 9.40 49.04 7.25
C LEU A 20 8.99 48.72 8.71
N LEU A 21 9.47 47.60 9.28
CA LEU A 21 9.66 47.43 10.73
C LEU A 21 10.94 46.58 10.94
N LEU A 22 12.07 47.25 11.20
CA LEU A 22 12.72 47.36 12.52
C LEU A 22 13.38 46.07 13.02
N PHE A 23 14.67 45.90 12.69
CA PHE A 23 15.62 45.05 13.42
C PHE A 23 16.41 45.90 14.42
N PRO A 24 16.65 45.42 15.66
CA PRO A 24 17.78 45.85 16.47
C PRO A 24 18.88 44.76 16.57
N PRO A 25 20.09 45.12 17.04
CA PRO A 25 21.36 44.67 16.46
C PRO A 25 22.18 43.77 17.40
N CYS A 26 23.17 43.05 16.85
CA CYS A 26 24.45 42.72 17.49
C CYS A 26 25.45 42.30 16.38
N CYS A 27 26.48 43.10 16.09
CA CYS A 27 27.87 42.94 16.57
C CYS A 27 28.48 41.59 16.14
N THR A 28 29.39 41.47 15.16
CA THR A 28 30.80 41.92 15.11
C THR A 28 31.34 41.46 13.73
N GLY A 29 32.19 42.21 13.02
CA GLY A 29 33.64 42.11 13.19
C GLY A 29 34.30 41.09 12.25
N CYS A 30 34.75 41.56 11.08
CA CYS A 30 35.96 41.15 10.34
C CYS A 30 36.41 39.66 10.32
N SER A 31 36.32 39.00 9.16
CA SER A 31 37.50 38.67 8.31
C SER A 31 37.16 37.55 7.33
N ARG A 32 37.49 37.81 6.06
CA ARG A 32 37.65 36.77 5.04
C ARG A 32 38.79 35.85 5.47
N HIS A 33 38.49 34.58 5.71
CA HIS A 33 39.49 33.52 5.58
C HIS A 33 38.84 32.28 4.99
N LEU A 34 39.33 31.94 3.80
CA LEU A 34 39.15 30.68 3.10
C LEU A 34 39.49 29.53 4.06
N LEU A 35 38.61 28.53 4.25
CA LEU A 35 38.96 27.18 4.71
C LEU A 35 37.77 26.21 4.53
N LEU A 36 38.01 25.24 3.64
CA LEU A 36 37.50 23.86 3.57
C LEU A 36 35.98 23.58 3.69
N HIS A 37 35.44 23.11 2.56
CA HIS A 37 34.26 22.26 2.48
C HIS A 37 34.31 21.12 3.51
N ALA A 38 33.34 21.10 4.42
CA ALA A 38 32.86 19.88 5.05
C ALA A 38 31.37 19.75 4.69
N GLY A 39 31.07 18.82 3.78
CA GLY A 39 29.70 18.51 3.40
C GLY A 39 28.95 17.93 4.58
N ALA A 40 27.85 18.58 4.96
CA ALA A 40 26.80 17.94 5.72
C ALA A 40 26.03 17.03 4.76
N ASN A 41 26.55 15.83 4.54
CA ASN A 41 25.82 14.75 3.91
C ASN A 41 24.73 14.31 4.89
N SER A 42 23.50 14.76 4.66
CA SER A 42 22.31 14.15 5.25
C SER A 42 22.09 12.79 4.59
N SER A 43 22.91 11.81 4.96
CA SER A 43 22.79 10.42 4.54
C SER A 43 22.34 9.61 5.74
N SER A 44 21.03 9.41 5.88
CA SER A 44 20.50 8.37 6.74
C SER A 44 19.30 7.69 6.10
N SER A 45 19.47 7.20 4.87
CA SER A 45 18.80 5.96 4.47
C SER A 45 19.60 4.82 5.11
N SER A 46 19.43 4.61 6.42
CA SER A 46 19.92 3.38 7.04
C SER A 46 19.11 2.25 6.41
N SER A 47 19.75 1.46 5.57
CA SER A 47 19.11 0.30 4.97
C SER A 47 18.52 -0.56 6.09
N LEU A 48 17.43 -1.28 5.82
CA LEU A 48 16.85 -2.19 6.81
C LEU A 48 17.89 -3.23 7.30
N ALA A 49 18.94 -3.47 6.50
CA ALA A 49 20.14 -4.22 6.86
C ALA A 49 21.03 -3.53 7.93
N ASP A 50 21.14 -2.19 7.93
CA ASP A 50 21.80 -1.43 9.00
C ASP A 50 20.97 -1.38 10.29
N MET A 51 19.64 -1.47 10.19
CA MET A 51 18.74 -1.58 11.35
C MET A 51 18.75 -2.99 11.96
N LEU A 52 18.88 -4.02 11.12
CA LEU A 52 18.98 -5.42 11.49
C LEU A 52 20.44 -5.86 11.69
N GLN A 53 21.26 -5.14 12.46
CA GLN A 53 22.59 -5.63 12.91
C GLN A 53 22.47 -6.87 13.83
N VAL A 54 21.85 -7.94 13.31
CA VAL A 54 21.70 -9.22 13.96
C VAL A 54 22.91 -10.04 13.53
N GLN A 55 23.82 -10.28 14.47
CA GLN A 55 24.79 -11.35 14.32
C GLN A 55 24.01 -12.66 14.30
N ALA A 56 23.81 -13.22 13.11
CA ALA A 56 23.29 -14.57 12.96
C ALA A 56 24.22 -15.53 13.71
N GLY A 57 23.83 -15.97 14.90
CA GLY A 57 24.67 -16.89 15.68
C GLY A 57 24.32 -17.10 17.14
N ASP A 58 23.99 -16.05 17.91
CA ASP A 58 23.90 -16.17 19.38
C ASP A 58 22.67 -15.47 19.95
N GLY A 59 21.68 -16.27 20.38
CA GLY A 59 20.51 -15.78 21.12
C GLY A 59 19.55 -14.91 20.31
N ALA A 60 18.36 -14.68 20.85
CA ALA A 60 17.37 -13.78 20.25
C ALA A 60 17.63 -12.32 20.63
N ASN A 61 18.88 -11.88 20.80
CA ASN A 61 19.18 -10.54 21.32
C ASN A 61 18.59 -9.44 20.40
N VAL A 62 17.40 -8.94 20.77
CA VAL A 62 16.61 -8.00 19.99
C VAL A 62 17.21 -6.61 20.17
N THR A 63 17.83 -6.09 19.11
CA THR A 63 18.38 -4.73 19.08
C THR A 63 17.27 -3.68 19.22
N ASP A 64 17.60 -2.46 19.66
CA ASP A 64 16.66 -1.33 19.72
C ASP A 64 16.04 -1.01 18.35
N GLY A 65 16.77 -1.28 17.26
CA GLY A 65 16.27 -1.18 15.89
C GLY A 65 15.14 -2.18 15.63
N LEU A 66 15.36 -3.45 15.98
CA LEU A 66 14.34 -4.49 15.83
C LEU A 66 13.15 -4.28 16.76
N ARG A 67 13.36 -3.80 18.00
CA ARG A 67 12.25 -3.44 18.91
C ARG A 67 11.36 -2.36 18.32
N ARG A 68 11.94 -1.30 17.73
CA ARG A 68 11.16 -0.24 17.05
C ARG A 68 10.40 -0.76 15.83
N TYR A 69 11.03 -1.62 15.04
CA TYR A 69 10.35 -2.29 13.91
C TYR A 69 9.16 -3.12 14.40
N LEU A 70 9.37 -3.99 15.40
CA LEU A 70 8.32 -4.84 15.97
C LEU A 70 7.21 -3.99 16.61
N ALA A 71 7.55 -2.90 17.27
CA ALA A 71 6.59 -1.98 17.84
C ALA A 71 5.68 -1.35 16.77
N ARG A 72 6.24 -0.94 15.61
CA ARG A 72 5.47 -0.40 14.48
C ARG A 72 4.37 -1.36 14.01
N PHE A 73 4.65 -2.67 14.01
CA PHE A 73 3.69 -3.69 13.56
C PHE A 73 2.82 -4.29 14.68
N GLY A 74 2.76 -3.63 15.84
CA GLY A 74 1.85 -3.97 16.94
C GLY A 74 2.42 -4.90 18.01
N TYR A 75 3.68 -5.32 17.92
CA TYR A 75 4.29 -6.26 18.87
C TYR A 75 4.85 -5.59 20.13
N ALA A 76 4.61 -4.28 20.34
CA ALA A 76 5.14 -3.51 21.47
C ALA A 76 4.60 -3.95 22.85
N SER A 77 3.38 -4.48 22.88
CA SER A 77 2.71 -4.89 24.14
C SER A 77 3.14 -6.27 24.63
N VAL A 78 4.04 -6.95 23.92
CA VAL A 78 4.56 -8.24 24.34
C VAL A 78 5.49 -8.04 25.53
N PRO A 79 5.27 -8.75 26.66
CA PRO A 79 6.17 -8.67 27.79
C PRO A 79 7.61 -8.95 27.37
N ASP A 80 8.53 -8.10 27.82
CA ASP A 80 9.95 -8.30 27.55
C ASP A 80 10.43 -9.53 28.33
N ASP A 81 10.97 -10.51 27.63
CA ASP A 81 11.78 -11.56 28.21
C ASP A 81 13.26 -11.23 28.00
N ALA A 82 14.14 -11.69 28.89
CA ALA A 82 15.56 -11.29 28.91
C ALA A 82 16.26 -11.44 27.54
N ASP A 83 15.81 -12.41 26.75
CA ASP A 83 16.36 -12.74 25.45
C ASP A 83 15.44 -12.30 24.28
N GLY A 84 14.28 -11.68 24.52
CA GLY A 84 13.32 -11.30 23.48
C GLY A 84 12.71 -12.47 22.66
N GLN A 85 12.78 -13.70 23.17
CA GLN A 85 12.24 -14.88 22.48
C GLN A 85 10.71 -14.83 22.37
N LEU A 86 10.01 -14.21 23.34
CA LEU A 86 8.55 -14.19 23.33
C LEU A 86 8.02 -13.37 22.16
N VAL A 87 8.60 -12.19 21.92
CA VAL A 87 8.19 -11.34 20.79
C VAL A 87 8.53 -11.97 19.45
N VAL A 88 9.68 -12.66 19.36
CA VAL A 88 10.06 -13.42 18.15
C VAL A 88 9.10 -14.58 17.89
N ARG A 89 8.73 -15.34 18.93
CA ARG A 89 7.74 -16.43 18.80
C ARG A 89 6.39 -15.89 18.33
N LEU A 90 5.95 -14.75 18.86
CA LEU A 90 4.71 -14.13 18.45
C LEU A 90 4.77 -13.73 16.98
N TYR A 91 5.81 -12.99 16.57
CA TYR A 91 6.04 -12.62 15.17
C TYR A 91 6.02 -13.83 14.22
N GLN A 92 6.76 -14.88 14.58
CA GLN A 92 6.82 -16.12 13.80
C GLN A 92 5.44 -16.77 13.66
N SER A 93 4.71 -16.90 14.77
CA SER A 93 3.39 -17.51 14.78
C SER A 93 2.37 -16.70 13.96
N THR A 94 2.40 -15.36 14.07
CA THR A 94 1.51 -14.45 13.36
C THR A 94 1.71 -14.53 11.85
N LEU A 95 2.96 -14.67 11.40
CA LEU A 95 3.31 -14.70 9.97
C LEU A 95 3.51 -16.12 9.42
N GLY A 96 3.07 -17.15 10.14
CA GLY A 96 3.10 -18.53 9.67
C GLY A 96 4.50 -19.13 9.50
N LEU A 97 5.50 -18.57 10.19
CA LEU A 97 6.85 -19.14 10.27
C LEU A 97 6.91 -20.29 11.30
N PRO A 98 7.89 -21.21 11.18
CA PRO A 98 8.21 -22.14 12.26
C PRO A 98 8.54 -21.38 13.55
N VAL A 99 7.86 -21.72 14.64
CA VAL A 99 7.99 -21.02 15.93
C VAL A 99 9.22 -21.53 16.69
N THR A 100 10.39 -20.95 16.38
CA THR A 100 11.67 -21.29 17.01
C THR A 100 12.00 -20.39 18.19
N GLY A 101 11.44 -19.17 18.24
CA GLY A 101 11.82 -18.12 19.17
C GLY A 101 13.23 -17.57 18.97
N ARG A 102 13.81 -17.81 17.79
CA ARG A 102 15.15 -17.36 17.42
C ARG A 102 15.08 -16.53 16.14
N LEU A 103 16.01 -15.59 15.99
CA LEU A 103 16.22 -14.86 14.74
C LEU A 103 16.95 -15.74 13.72
N ASP A 104 16.32 -16.86 13.36
CA ASP A 104 16.81 -17.76 12.32
C ASP A 104 16.73 -17.11 10.92
N ASN A 105 17.42 -17.70 9.94
CA ASN A 105 17.49 -17.13 8.58
C ASN A 105 16.12 -16.85 7.97
N ARG A 106 15.11 -17.71 8.24
CA ARG A 106 13.75 -17.49 7.70
C ARG A 106 13.09 -16.26 8.33
N THR A 107 13.30 -16.06 9.62
CA THR A 107 12.81 -14.90 10.36
C THR A 107 13.50 -13.63 9.89
N LEU A 108 14.83 -13.67 9.74
CA LEU A 108 15.63 -12.54 9.24
C LEU A 108 15.28 -12.17 7.80
N ASP A 109 15.13 -13.16 6.92
CA ASP A 109 14.72 -12.96 5.53
C ASP A 109 13.35 -12.27 5.45
N LEU A 110 12.40 -12.66 6.31
CA LEU A 110 11.07 -12.05 6.35
C LEU A 110 11.10 -10.63 6.92
N LEU A 111 11.85 -10.41 8.01
CA LEU A 111 12.06 -9.08 8.60
C LEU A 111 12.67 -8.11 7.58
N ALA A 112 13.58 -8.60 6.73
CA ALA A 112 14.23 -7.85 5.67
C ALA A 112 13.36 -7.64 4.41
N THR A 113 12.22 -8.35 4.29
CA THR A 113 11.37 -8.26 3.10
C THR A 113 10.45 -7.04 3.19
N PRO A 114 10.35 -6.21 2.12
CA PRO A 114 9.40 -5.11 2.07
C PRO A 114 7.96 -5.57 2.31
N ARG A 115 7.13 -4.73 2.91
CA ARG A 115 5.81 -5.12 3.40
C ARG A 115 4.80 -3.97 3.46
N CYS A 116 3.54 -4.32 3.71
CA CYS A 116 2.50 -3.38 4.11
C CYS A 116 2.80 -2.78 5.49
N GLY A 117 2.44 -1.50 5.66
CA GLY A 117 2.58 -0.70 6.87
C GLY A 117 1.50 -0.90 7.92
N VAL A 118 0.40 -1.60 7.58
CA VAL A 118 -0.67 -1.91 8.53
C VAL A 118 -0.12 -2.83 9.65
N PRO A 119 -0.44 -2.61 10.94
CA PRO A 119 0.01 -3.50 12.02
C PRO A 119 -0.43 -4.94 11.81
N ASP A 120 0.31 -5.93 12.31
CA ASP A 120 -0.08 -7.35 12.15
C ASP A 120 -1.13 -7.78 13.17
N LEU A 121 -0.93 -7.35 14.41
CA LEU A 121 -1.75 -7.76 15.53
C LEU A 121 -3.04 -6.93 15.57
N HIS A 122 -4.11 -7.56 15.10
CA HIS A 122 -5.47 -7.07 15.25
C HIS A 122 -6.13 -7.89 16.36
N LEU A 123 -6.74 -7.23 17.34
CA LEU A 123 -7.14 -7.81 18.63
C LEU A 123 -8.32 -8.82 18.57
N GLN A 124 -8.57 -9.50 17.45
CA GLN A 124 -9.57 -10.56 17.35
C GLN A 124 -8.96 -11.90 16.89
N PRO A 125 -8.74 -12.84 17.83
CA PRO A 125 -8.30 -14.19 17.49
C PRO A 125 -9.47 -14.99 16.93
N ASN A 126 -9.62 -15.03 15.60
CA ASN A 126 -10.39 -16.10 15.00
C ASN A 126 -9.48 -17.33 14.83
N ALA A 127 -9.36 -18.12 15.90
CA ALA A 127 -8.35 -19.18 16.05
C ALA A 127 -8.40 -20.32 15.00
N THR A 128 -9.42 -20.36 14.13
CA THR A 128 -9.60 -21.40 13.11
C THR A 128 -9.46 -20.91 11.67
N ALA A 129 -9.50 -19.59 11.44
CA ALA A 129 -9.37 -19.01 10.10
C ALA A 129 -7.94 -18.47 9.91
N ARG A 130 -7.37 -18.63 8.71
CA ARG A 130 -6.03 -18.09 8.41
C ARG A 130 -6.07 -16.65 7.87
N PHE A 131 -7.24 -16.20 7.44
CA PHE A 131 -7.58 -14.80 7.19
C PHE A 131 -8.02 -14.11 8.50
N ALA A 132 -7.83 -12.80 8.56
CA ALA A 132 -8.21 -11.97 9.71
C ALA A 132 -9.02 -10.73 9.28
N PHE A 133 -9.61 -10.05 10.27
CA PHE A 133 -10.31 -8.78 10.12
C PHE A 133 -9.77 -7.75 11.09
N PHE A 134 -9.94 -6.47 10.75
CA PHE A 134 -9.78 -5.41 11.74
C PHE A 134 -10.80 -5.56 12.88
N GLU A 135 -10.50 -4.96 14.04
CA GLU A 135 -11.41 -4.96 15.18
C GLU A 135 -12.79 -4.41 14.80
N GLY A 136 -13.85 -5.09 15.23
CA GLY A 136 -15.23 -4.74 14.87
C GLY A 136 -15.68 -5.23 13.47
N GLN A 137 -14.81 -5.93 12.73
CA GLN A 137 -15.08 -6.46 11.38
C GLN A 137 -15.71 -5.39 10.45
N PRO A 138 -15.04 -4.23 10.31
CA PRO A 138 -15.58 -3.11 9.56
C PRO A 138 -15.80 -3.51 8.11
N ARG A 139 -16.95 -3.11 7.59
CA ARG A 139 -17.33 -3.32 6.20
C ARG A 139 -18.12 -2.12 5.73
N TRP A 140 -18.08 -1.87 4.43
CA TRP A 140 -18.91 -0.82 3.87
C TRP A 140 -20.41 -1.16 4.00
N ALA A 141 -21.21 -0.17 4.41
CA ALA A 141 -22.63 -0.34 4.67
C ALA A 141 -23.40 -0.73 3.40
N ARG A 142 -24.20 -1.80 3.46
CA ARG A 142 -24.93 -2.34 2.32
C ARG A 142 -26.22 -1.55 2.06
N GLN A 143 -26.39 -1.06 0.84
CA GLN A 143 -27.70 -0.66 0.31
C GLN A 143 -28.37 -1.86 -0.39
N PRO A 144 -29.70 -2.03 -0.32
CA PRO A 144 -30.40 -3.08 -1.07
C PRO A 144 -30.16 -2.93 -2.59
N GLY A 145 -29.78 -4.02 -3.28
CA GLY A 145 -29.76 -4.07 -4.75
C GLY A 145 -28.47 -3.63 -5.47
N HIS A 146 -27.29 -4.03 -4.98
CA HIS A 146 -25.93 -3.90 -5.57
C HIS A 146 -25.10 -2.73 -5.04
N PHE A 147 -24.11 -3.09 -4.21
CA PHE A 147 -23.16 -2.16 -3.61
C PHE A 147 -22.20 -1.58 -4.67
N LEU A 148 -22.06 -0.26 -4.72
CA LEU A 148 -21.18 0.47 -5.64
C LEU A 148 -20.27 1.39 -4.83
N LEU A 149 -18.96 1.15 -4.89
CA LEU A 149 -17.93 2.04 -4.37
C LEU A 149 -17.29 2.83 -5.51
N THR A 150 -17.04 4.09 -5.27
CA THR A 150 -16.23 4.94 -6.13
C THR A 150 -14.79 4.97 -5.66
N TYR A 151 -13.85 5.03 -6.59
CA TYR A 151 -12.44 5.21 -6.26
C TYR A 151 -11.78 6.27 -7.13
N ALA A 152 -10.79 6.97 -6.59
CA ALA A 152 -10.00 7.94 -7.33
C ALA A 152 -8.51 7.76 -7.02
N VAL A 153 -7.68 7.89 -8.06
CA VAL A 153 -6.22 7.73 -7.97
C VAL A 153 -5.55 9.05 -8.27
N VAL A 154 -4.88 9.62 -7.27
CA VAL A 154 -4.02 10.79 -7.45
C VAL A 154 -2.67 10.31 -7.94
N SER A 155 -2.27 10.75 -9.13
CA SER A 155 -0.94 10.44 -9.71
C SER A 155 0.13 11.49 -9.34
N SER A 156 -0.19 12.41 -8.42
CA SER A 156 0.70 13.48 -7.95
C SER A 156 0.12 14.14 -6.69
N SER A 157 0.75 13.95 -5.53
CA SER A 157 0.41 14.71 -4.32
C SER A 157 1.46 15.78 -4.07
N PRO A 158 1.11 17.08 -3.97
CA PRO A 158 2.07 18.10 -3.58
C PRO A 158 2.67 17.80 -2.18
N PRO A 159 3.95 18.10 -1.93
CA PRO A 159 4.93 18.71 -2.82
C PRO A 159 5.68 17.71 -3.74
N TYR A 160 5.24 16.46 -3.84
CA TYR A 160 6.04 15.39 -4.42
C TYR A 160 5.73 15.08 -5.88
N GLN A 161 6.81 14.76 -6.57
CA GLN A 161 6.99 14.74 -8.01
C GLN A 161 6.02 13.76 -8.70
N PRO A 162 5.69 14.00 -9.98
CA PRO A 162 4.91 13.03 -10.75
C PRO A 162 5.61 11.66 -10.72
N LEU A 163 4.85 10.62 -10.40
CA LEU A 163 5.34 9.25 -10.43
C LEU A 163 6.01 8.98 -11.79
N PRO A 164 7.19 8.33 -11.85
CA PRO A 164 7.91 8.05 -13.11
C PRO A 164 7.25 6.90 -13.90
N LEU A 165 5.91 6.85 -13.91
CA LEU A 165 5.09 5.86 -14.59
C LEU A 165 4.00 6.54 -15.43
N PRO A 166 3.64 5.99 -16.60
CA PRO A 166 2.53 6.51 -17.38
C PRO A 166 1.20 6.43 -16.60
N ARG A 167 0.49 7.55 -16.47
CA ARG A 167 -0.82 7.61 -15.77
C ARG A 167 -1.81 6.54 -16.24
N LYS A 168 -1.83 6.24 -17.54
CA LYS A 168 -2.69 5.17 -18.12
C LYS A 168 -2.32 3.78 -17.60
N ALA A 169 -1.04 3.51 -17.35
CA ALA A 169 -0.57 2.25 -16.81
C ALA A 169 -0.93 2.10 -15.32
N VAL A 170 -0.72 3.15 -14.53
CA VAL A 170 -1.15 3.23 -13.12
C VAL A 170 -2.65 2.98 -12.98
N ARG A 171 -3.48 3.74 -13.69
CA ARG A 171 -4.94 3.57 -13.68
C ARG A 171 -5.40 2.17 -14.11
N ARG A 172 -4.67 1.55 -15.05
CA ARG A 172 -4.95 0.19 -15.50
C ARG A 172 -4.62 -0.83 -14.42
N ALA A 173 -3.51 -0.67 -13.68
CA ALA A 173 -3.17 -1.52 -12.54
C ALA A 173 -4.27 -1.50 -11.48
N PHE A 174 -4.70 -0.31 -11.03
CA PHE A 174 -5.79 -0.17 -10.06
C PHE A 174 -7.12 -0.74 -10.57
N ARG A 175 -7.46 -0.50 -11.84
CA ARG A 175 -8.69 -1.09 -12.41
C ARG A 175 -8.68 -2.62 -12.34
N ARG A 176 -7.54 -3.25 -12.62
CA ARG A 176 -7.40 -4.72 -12.49
C ARG A 176 -7.48 -5.15 -11.03
N ALA A 177 -6.77 -4.47 -10.12
CA ALA A 177 -6.81 -4.76 -8.70
C ALA A 177 -8.24 -4.70 -8.12
N PHE A 178 -9.00 -3.64 -8.39
CA PHE A 178 -10.42 -3.57 -7.99
C PHE A 178 -11.30 -4.64 -8.66
N ALA A 179 -11.07 -4.93 -9.94
CA ALA A 179 -11.84 -5.95 -10.66
C ALA A 179 -11.65 -7.36 -10.06
N ARG A 180 -10.45 -7.65 -9.52
CA ARG A 180 -10.14 -8.92 -8.87
C ARG A 180 -10.99 -9.16 -7.64
N TRP A 181 -11.14 -8.14 -6.80
CA TRP A 181 -12.07 -8.18 -5.67
C TRP A 181 -13.53 -8.22 -6.13
N ALA A 182 -13.93 -7.36 -7.08
CA ALA A 182 -15.30 -7.33 -7.61
C ALA A 182 -15.78 -8.67 -8.19
N ARG A 183 -14.86 -9.48 -8.70
CA ARG A 183 -15.14 -10.82 -9.22
C ARG A 183 -15.72 -11.73 -8.15
N VAL A 184 -15.32 -11.60 -6.88
CA VAL A 184 -15.61 -12.60 -5.83
C VAL A 184 -16.65 -12.15 -4.80
N ILE A 185 -16.99 -10.85 -4.75
CA ILE A 185 -18.00 -10.27 -3.85
C ILE A 185 -19.06 -9.46 -4.62
N PRO A 186 -20.26 -9.21 -4.06
CA PRO A 186 -21.31 -8.41 -4.71
C PRO A 186 -21.06 -6.89 -4.65
N VAL A 187 -19.80 -6.47 -4.77
CA VAL A 187 -19.35 -5.06 -4.74
C VAL A 187 -18.85 -4.66 -6.12
N ARG A 188 -19.35 -3.53 -6.62
CA ARG A 188 -18.89 -2.90 -7.86
C ARG A 188 -17.98 -1.74 -7.52
N PHE A 189 -16.95 -1.54 -8.33
CA PHE A 189 -16.07 -0.38 -8.23
C PHE A 189 -16.16 0.47 -9.48
N ARG A 190 -16.23 1.79 -9.31
CA ARG A 190 -16.22 2.76 -10.41
C ARG A 190 -15.20 3.84 -10.16
N GLU A 191 -14.29 3.99 -11.09
CA GLU A 191 -13.33 5.09 -11.04
C GLU A 191 -14.04 6.44 -11.24
N THR A 192 -13.71 7.43 -10.41
CA THR A 192 -14.18 8.82 -10.51
C THR A 192 -13.00 9.78 -10.64
N ARG A 193 -13.27 10.98 -11.15
CA ARG A 193 -12.30 12.09 -11.20
C ARG A 193 -12.35 12.98 -9.97
N ASP A 194 -13.46 12.92 -9.23
CA ASP A 194 -13.62 13.68 -8.00
C ASP A 194 -12.96 12.93 -6.85
N TYR A 195 -11.70 13.29 -6.56
CA TYR A 195 -10.93 12.64 -5.51
C TYR A 195 -11.54 12.84 -4.12
N ASN A 196 -12.04 14.05 -3.83
CA ASN A 196 -12.52 14.38 -2.49
C ASN A 196 -13.86 13.72 -2.17
N MET A 197 -14.67 13.43 -3.19
CA MET A 197 -15.93 12.70 -3.02
C MET A 197 -15.82 11.19 -3.22
N ALA A 198 -14.65 10.65 -3.57
CA ALA A 198 -14.50 9.22 -3.77
C ALA A 198 -14.58 8.46 -2.43
N ASP A 199 -15.27 7.31 -2.42
CA ASP A 199 -15.31 6.42 -1.26
C ASP A 199 -13.90 5.92 -0.94
N VAL A 200 -13.14 5.52 -1.97
CA VAL A 200 -11.75 5.07 -1.87
C VAL A 200 -10.81 6.09 -2.52
N ARG A 201 -9.88 6.62 -1.72
CA ARG A 201 -8.92 7.65 -2.13
C ARG A 201 -7.51 7.08 -2.12
N VAL A 202 -6.92 6.98 -3.30
CA VAL A 202 -5.59 6.42 -3.51
C VAL A 202 -4.58 7.54 -3.73
N GLY A 203 -3.59 7.64 -2.85
CA GLY A 203 -2.51 8.62 -2.92
C GLY A 203 -1.12 7.97 -2.97
N PHE A 204 -0.19 8.61 -3.67
CA PHE A 204 1.25 8.34 -3.56
C PHE A 204 1.85 9.47 -2.71
N LEU A 205 2.37 9.12 -1.54
CA LEU A 205 2.84 10.07 -0.50
C LEU A 205 4.24 9.67 -0.05
N ALA A 206 5.00 10.58 0.56
CA ALA A 206 6.37 10.30 1.02
C ALA A 206 6.57 10.84 2.42
N GLY A 207 7.40 10.15 3.22
CA GLY A 207 7.73 10.56 4.58
C GLY A 207 6.49 10.79 5.46
N ASP A 208 6.56 11.78 6.34
CA ASP A 208 5.39 12.24 7.09
C ASP A 208 4.38 12.92 6.16
N HIS A 209 3.17 12.37 6.14
CA HIS A 209 2.06 12.82 5.31
C HIS A 209 0.77 13.06 6.11
N GLY A 210 0.89 13.27 7.43
CA GLY A 210 -0.17 13.85 8.27
C GLY A 210 -1.24 12.87 8.76
N ASP A 211 -1.07 11.57 8.56
CA ASP A 211 -1.97 10.52 9.09
C ASP A 211 -1.40 9.75 10.29
N GLY A 212 -0.18 10.09 10.73
CA GLY A 212 0.51 9.44 11.85
C GLY A 212 1.31 8.21 11.47
N GLU A 213 1.28 7.78 10.20
CA GLU A 213 1.97 6.58 9.70
C GLU A 213 3.01 6.97 8.63
N PRO A 214 4.13 7.62 9.00
CA PRO A 214 5.10 8.11 8.03
C PRO A 214 5.76 6.98 7.23
N PHE A 215 5.98 7.22 5.94
CA PHE A 215 6.75 6.31 5.09
C PHE A 215 8.26 6.41 5.35
N ASP A 216 8.97 5.31 5.14
CA ASP A 216 10.40 5.14 5.48
C ASP A 216 11.36 5.25 4.28
N GLY A 217 10.84 5.50 3.07
CA GLY A 217 11.64 5.69 1.87
C GLY A 217 11.71 4.40 1.03
N PRO A 218 12.73 4.23 0.17
CA PRO A 218 12.78 3.09 -0.72
C PRO A 218 12.91 1.77 0.04
N LEU A 219 11.99 0.83 -0.24
CA LEU A 219 11.81 -0.45 0.44
C LEU A 219 11.48 -0.27 1.94
N GLY A 220 11.12 -1.37 2.60
CA GLY A 220 10.57 -1.29 3.96
C GLY A 220 9.04 -1.27 3.88
N VAL A 221 8.40 -0.13 4.14
CA VAL A 221 6.94 0.01 4.04
C VAL A 221 6.52 0.48 2.66
N LEU A 222 5.87 -0.41 1.91
CA LEU A 222 5.45 -0.16 0.53
C LEU A 222 4.18 0.72 0.43
N GLY A 223 3.36 0.71 1.47
CA GLY A 223 2.04 1.32 1.49
C GLY A 223 1.24 0.90 2.72
N HIS A 224 0.11 1.57 2.93
CA HIS A 224 -0.87 1.22 3.95
C HIS A 224 -2.26 1.69 3.54
N ALA A 225 -3.27 1.11 4.18
CA ALA A 225 -4.66 1.49 3.98
C ALA A 225 -5.44 1.46 5.29
N PHE A 226 -6.52 2.24 5.31
CA PHE A 226 -7.42 2.35 6.44
C PHE A 226 -8.72 1.60 6.12
N SER A 227 -9.18 0.84 7.11
CA SER A 227 -10.38 0.02 7.00
C SER A 227 -11.65 0.88 6.79
N PRO A 228 -12.78 0.27 6.34
CA PRO A 228 -14.04 0.99 6.18
C PRO A 228 -14.47 1.72 7.46
N PRO A 229 -15.08 2.92 7.35
CA PRO A 229 -15.45 3.62 6.12
C PRO A 229 -14.41 4.66 5.65
N SER A 230 -13.17 4.64 6.17
CA SER A 230 -12.16 5.67 5.84
C SER A 230 -11.85 5.73 4.36
N GLY A 231 -11.57 4.56 3.76
CA GLY A 231 -11.28 4.39 2.34
C GLY A 231 -9.97 5.03 1.87
N GLN A 232 -9.08 5.41 2.78
CA GLN A 232 -7.76 5.94 2.44
C GLN A 232 -6.80 4.79 2.13
N LEU A 233 -6.06 4.92 1.03
CA LEU A 233 -5.03 4.00 0.57
C LEU A 233 -3.82 4.83 0.15
N HIS A 234 -2.71 4.69 0.87
CA HIS A 234 -1.47 5.41 0.64
C HIS A 234 -0.38 4.45 0.17
N LEU A 235 0.36 4.86 -0.84
CA LEU A 235 1.52 4.13 -1.36
C LEU A 235 2.76 5.01 -1.19
N ASP A 236 3.89 4.41 -0.82
CA ASP A 236 5.12 5.19 -0.70
C ASP A 236 5.61 5.63 -2.08
N ALA A 237 5.68 6.94 -2.30
CA ALA A 237 6.16 7.54 -3.53
C ALA A 237 7.67 7.40 -3.73
N ALA A 238 8.43 7.06 -2.69
CA ALA A 238 9.86 6.78 -2.76
C ALA A 238 10.16 5.42 -3.43
N GLU A 239 9.16 4.56 -3.56
CA GLU A 239 9.34 3.24 -4.14
C GLU A 239 9.56 3.25 -5.65
N ARG A 240 10.32 2.27 -6.10
CA ARG A 240 10.54 2.01 -7.53
C ARG A 240 9.38 1.17 -8.08
N TRP A 241 8.25 1.82 -8.27
CA TRP A 241 7.05 1.19 -8.81
C TRP A 241 7.25 0.71 -10.24
N ALA A 242 6.85 -0.54 -10.49
CA ALA A 242 6.77 -1.14 -11.81
C ALA A 242 5.32 -1.54 -12.15
N VAL A 243 5.02 -1.57 -13.43
CA VAL A 243 3.70 -1.96 -13.96
C VAL A 243 3.89 -2.89 -15.15
N GLY A 244 3.26 -4.06 -15.12
CA GLY A 244 3.29 -5.00 -16.24
C GLY A 244 4.22 -6.19 -15.97
N ASP A 245 5.12 -6.48 -16.90
CA ASP A 245 6.07 -7.58 -16.77
C ASP A 245 7.22 -7.18 -15.83
N MET A 246 7.55 -8.07 -14.90
CA MET A 246 8.62 -7.89 -13.92
C MET A 246 9.94 -8.56 -14.35
N ALA A 247 9.95 -9.31 -15.46
CA ALA A 247 11.12 -10.03 -15.94
C ALA A 247 12.32 -9.10 -16.22
N ASP A 248 12.06 -7.91 -16.74
CA ASP A 248 13.09 -6.91 -17.07
C ASP A 248 13.15 -5.75 -16.08
N ALA A 249 12.39 -5.83 -14.98
CA ALA A 249 12.36 -4.78 -13.97
C ALA A 249 13.63 -4.76 -13.13
N ASP A 250 13.99 -3.59 -12.63
CA ASP A 250 15.14 -3.42 -11.75
C ASP A 250 15.07 -4.30 -10.50
N ALA A 251 16.22 -4.64 -9.90
CA ALA A 251 16.29 -5.55 -8.76
C ALA A 251 15.42 -5.12 -7.55
N GLY A 252 15.27 -3.81 -7.33
CA GLY A 252 14.44 -3.23 -6.27
C GLY A 252 13.05 -2.80 -6.74
N ALA A 253 12.60 -3.20 -7.94
CA ALA A 253 11.30 -2.79 -8.45
C ALA A 253 10.15 -3.52 -7.74
N VAL A 254 9.10 -2.79 -7.41
CA VAL A 254 7.92 -3.29 -6.70
C VAL A 254 6.72 -3.28 -7.65
N ASP A 255 6.02 -4.40 -7.80
CA ASP A 255 4.84 -4.48 -8.67
C ASP A 255 3.66 -3.72 -8.06
N LEU A 256 3.26 -2.64 -8.73
CA LEU A 256 2.19 -1.76 -8.25
C LEU A 256 0.83 -2.46 -8.16
N GLU A 257 0.52 -3.39 -9.07
CA GLU A 257 -0.76 -4.11 -9.03
C GLU A 257 -0.83 -5.04 -7.82
N SER A 258 0.27 -5.68 -7.44
CA SER A 258 0.35 -6.56 -6.29
C SER A 258 0.08 -5.80 -5.00
N VAL A 259 0.78 -4.69 -4.75
CA VAL A 259 0.56 -3.86 -3.56
C VAL A 259 -0.84 -3.25 -3.59
N ALA A 260 -1.30 -2.70 -4.72
CA ALA A 260 -2.66 -2.18 -4.81
C ALA A 260 -3.73 -3.25 -4.52
N THR A 261 -3.54 -4.49 -4.98
CA THR A 261 -4.49 -5.57 -4.71
C THR A 261 -4.53 -5.91 -3.22
N HIS A 262 -3.38 -5.92 -2.55
CA HIS A 262 -3.25 -6.09 -1.10
C HIS A 262 -3.97 -4.97 -0.33
N GLU A 263 -3.61 -3.71 -0.58
CA GLU A 263 -4.16 -2.58 0.16
C GLU A 263 -5.67 -2.40 -0.05
N ILE A 264 -6.20 -2.77 -1.23
CA ILE A 264 -7.67 -2.79 -1.45
C ILE A 264 -8.36 -3.81 -0.53
N GLY A 265 -7.70 -4.91 -0.16
CA GLY A 265 -8.23 -5.86 0.83
C GLY A 265 -8.43 -5.20 2.20
N HIS A 266 -7.49 -4.35 2.63
CA HIS A 266 -7.65 -3.54 3.85
C HIS A 266 -8.78 -2.52 3.73
N VAL A 267 -8.88 -1.83 2.59
CA VAL A 267 -10.02 -0.94 2.29
C VAL A 267 -11.36 -1.70 2.30
N LEU A 268 -11.35 -3.02 2.11
CA LEU A 268 -12.54 -3.87 2.22
C LEU A 268 -12.75 -4.44 3.63
N GLY A 269 -11.83 -4.22 4.57
CA GLY A 269 -11.96 -4.63 5.97
C GLY A 269 -11.18 -5.91 6.35
N LEU A 270 -10.38 -6.47 5.44
CA LEU A 270 -9.49 -7.59 5.76
C LEU A 270 -8.26 -7.09 6.52
N ALA A 271 -7.83 -7.85 7.52
CA ALA A 271 -6.50 -7.70 8.11
C ALA A 271 -5.51 -8.67 7.43
N HIS A 272 -4.25 -8.62 7.86
CA HIS A 272 -3.22 -9.51 7.33
C HIS A 272 -3.55 -10.99 7.51
N SER A 273 -3.18 -11.79 6.52
CA SER A 273 -3.23 -13.26 6.55
C SER A 273 -1.91 -13.83 7.02
N SER A 274 -1.98 -14.98 7.70
CA SER A 274 -0.81 -15.79 8.07
C SER A 274 -0.33 -16.72 6.93
N VAL A 275 -1.01 -16.74 5.77
CA VAL A 275 -0.70 -17.63 4.64
C VAL A 275 0.24 -16.92 3.66
N PRO A 276 1.49 -17.38 3.48
CA PRO A 276 2.47 -16.69 2.62
C PRO A 276 2.05 -16.45 1.18
N ASP A 277 1.18 -17.31 0.62
CA ASP A 277 0.69 -17.20 -0.75
C ASP A 277 -0.54 -16.29 -0.88
N ALA A 278 -1.25 -15.98 0.22
CA ALA A 278 -2.44 -15.13 0.20
C ALA A 278 -2.09 -13.69 -0.15
N ILE A 279 -2.94 -13.00 -0.90
CA ILE A 279 -2.77 -11.58 -1.23
C ILE A 279 -2.61 -10.77 0.04
N MET A 280 -3.39 -11.07 1.09
CA MET A 280 -3.32 -10.37 2.37
C MET A 280 -2.11 -10.73 3.24
N TYR A 281 -1.16 -11.55 2.78
CA TYR A 281 0.12 -11.70 3.48
C TYR A 281 0.93 -10.39 3.41
N PRO A 282 1.48 -9.89 4.52
CA PRO A 282 2.00 -8.52 4.58
C PRO A 282 3.23 -8.26 3.72
N SER A 283 4.07 -9.26 3.49
CA SER A 283 5.35 -9.08 2.82
C SER A 283 5.30 -9.37 1.32
N LEU A 284 5.98 -8.55 0.53
CA LEU A 284 6.13 -8.71 -0.92
C LEU A 284 7.60 -8.51 -1.31
N LYS A 285 8.21 -9.57 -1.88
CA LYS A 285 9.58 -9.47 -2.39
C LYS A 285 9.62 -8.59 -3.65
N PRO A 286 10.69 -7.79 -3.85
CA PRO A 286 10.91 -7.11 -5.12
C PRO A 286 10.86 -8.07 -6.31
N ARG A 287 10.47 -7.56 -7.48
CA ARG A 287 10.27 -8.32 -8.72
C ARG A 287 9.29 -9.50 -8.63
N THR A 288 8.49 -9.57 -7.58
CA THR A 288 7.44 -10.57 -7.43
C THR A 288 6.11 -9.98 -7.88
N ARG A 289 5.37 -10.75 -8.67
CA ARG A 289 4.00 -10.42 -9.06
C ARG A 289 3.03 -11.36 -8.36
N LYS A 290 2.16 -10.80 -7.53
CA LYS A 290 1.19 -11.50 -6.68
C LYS A 290 -0.14 -10.79 -6.76
N THR A 291 -0.93 -11.14 -7.78
CA THR A 291 -2.19 -10.44 -8.11
C THR A 291 -3.41 -11.36 -8.14
N GLU A 292 -3.25 -12.67 -8.04
CA GLU A 292 -4.39 -13.59 -8.01
C GLU A 292 -4.84 -13.83 -6.56
N LEU A 293 -6.15 -13.67 -6.33
CA LEU A 293 -6.75 -13.96 -5.03
C LEU A 293 -6.68 -15.46 -4.76
N THR A 294 -6.17 -15.84 -3.59
CA THR A 294 -6.18 -17.22 -3.13
C THR A 294 -7.51 -17.58 -2.47
N LEU A 295 -7.68 -18.86 -2.14
CA LEU A 295 -8.85 -19.32 -1.38
C LEU A 295 -8.97 -18.63 -0.02
N ASP A 296 -7.85 -18.27 0.62
CA ASP A 296 -7.85 -17.57 1.90
C ASP A 296 -8.44 -16.16 1.76
N ASP A 297 -7.97 -15.41 0.76
CA ASP A 297 -8.44 -14.06 0.43
C ASP A 297 -9.94 -14.06 0.08
N VAL A 298 -10.36 -15.01 -0.76
CA VAL A 298 -11.75 -15.13 -1.20
C VAL A 298 -12.68 -15.47 -0.04
N ARG A 299 -12.29 -16.43 0.82
CA ARG A 299 -13.09 -16.78 2.00
C ARG A 299 -13.18 -15.62 2.99
N GLY A 300 -12.08 -14.92 3.24
CA GLY A 300 -12.06 -13.76 4.12
C GLY A 300 -13.01 -12.67 3.65
N VAL A 301 -12.89 -12.25 2.39
CA VAL A 301 -13.73 -11.15 1.88
C VAL A 301 -15.21 -11.56 1.75
N GLN A 302 -15.49 -12.82 1.40
CA GLN A 302 -16.87 -13.31 1.32
C GLN A 302 -17.54 -13.45 2.68
N ALA A 303 -16.79 -13.64 3.77
CA ALA A 303 -17.36 -13.62 5.11
C ALA A 303 -17.90 -12.21 5.48
N LEU A 304 -17.33 -11.13 4.92
CA LEU A 304 -17.82 -9.76 5.13
C LEU A 304 -18.98 -9.38 4.21
N TYR A 305 -18.90 -9.75 2.92
CA TYR A 305 -19.79 -9.24 1.87
C TYR A 305 -20.74 -10.27 1.26
N GLY A 306 -20.53 -11.56 1.53
CA GLY A 306 -21.14 -12.66 0.79
C GLY A 306 -20.48 -12.90 -0.57
N SER A 307 -20.85 -14.00 -1.22
CA SER A 307 -20.32 -14.37 -2.54
C SER A 307 -21.00 -13.59 -3.67
N ASN A 308 -20.24 -13.30 -4.72
CA ASN A 308 -20.81 -12.84 -5.99
C ASN A 308 -21.61 -13.99 -6.64
N PRO A 309 -22.89 -13.82 -7.00
CA PRO A 309 -23.69 -14.88 -7.62
C PRO A 309 -23.13 -15.45 -8.92
N ARG A 310 -22.22 -14.72 -9.58
CA ARG A 310 -21.55 -15.15 -10.82
C ARG A 310 -20.18 -15.80 -10.59
N PHE A 311 -19.78 -15.98 -9.34
CA PHE A 311 -18.51 -16.58 -8.97
C PHE A 311 -18.69 -18.01 -8.49
N SER A 312 -17.76 -18.89 -8.87
CA SER A 312 -17.65 -20.25 -8.36
C SER A 312 -16.25 -20.49 -7.83
N LEU A 313 -16.12 -21.09 -6.65
CA LEU A 313 -14.81 -21.41 -6.07
C LEU A 313 -14.00 -22.38 -6.94
N SER A 314 -14.65 -23.21 -7.76
CA SER A 314 -13.97 -24.10 -8.70
C SER A 314 -13.13 -23.33 -9.73
N SER A 315 -13.48 -22.08 -10.05
CA SER A 315 -12.73 -21.28 -11.01
C SER A 315 -11.36 -20.82 -10.49
N LEU A 316 -11.05 -21.03 -9.21
CA LEU A 316 -9.71 -20.76 -8.65
C LEU A 316 -8.73 -21.92 -8.87
N SER A 317 -9.23 -23.11 -9.26
CA SER A 317 -8.43 -24.32 -9.44
C SER A 317 -8.16 -24.68 -10.90
N GLU A 318 -8.82 -24.00 -11.85
CA GLU A 318 -8.60 -24.22 -13.28
C GLU A 318 -7.33 -23.48 -13.74
N PRO A 319 -6.32 -24.16 -14.30
CA PRO A 319 -5.21 -23.49 -14.96
C PRO A 319 -5.75 -22.75 -16.19
N ASP A 320 -5.33 -21.48 -16.36
CA ASP A 320 -5.72 -20.59 -17.46
C ASP A 320 -5.54 -21.27 -18.83
N THR A 321 -6.57 -21.96 -19.30
CA THR A 321 -6.65 -22.55 -20.63
C THR A 321 -7.56 -21.67 -21.48
N SER A 322 -7.21 -20.39 -21.57
CA SER A 322 -7.93 -19.39 -22.35
C SER A 322 -6.94 -18.52 -23.15
N SER A 323 -6.06 -19.20 -23.89
CA SER A 323 -5.23 -18.59 -24.94
C SER A 323 -5.20 -19.46 -26.20
N ALA A 324 -6.34 -20.03 -26.60
CA ALA A 324 -6.52 -20.58 -27.94
C ALA A 324 -7.52 -19.71 -28.71
N SER A 325 -6.99 -18.79 -29.51
CA SER A 325 -7.75 -18.10 -30.55
C SER A 325 -8.14 -19.11 -31.64
N PRO A 326 -9.36 -19.06 -32.22
CA PRO A 326 -9.73 -19.95 -33.30
C PRO A 326 -8.98 -19.55 -34.57
N ALA A 327 -7.96 -20.33 -34.93
CA ALA A 327 -7.30 -20.21 -36.22
C ALA A 327 -8.30 -20.55 -37.34
N ALA A 328 -8.33 -19.67 -38.34
CA ALA A 328 -9.20 -19.70 -39.50
C ALA A 328 -9.11 -21.02 -40.29
N ALA A 329 -10.27 -21.63 -40.56
CA ALA A 329 -10.41 -22.63 -41.61
C ALA A 329 -10.46 -21.91 -42.97
N TYR A 330 -9.31 -21.70 -43.59
CA TYR A 330 -9.20 -21.41 -45.02
C TYR A 330 -9.25 -22.75 -45.78
N THR A 331 -10.42 -23.12 -46.29
CA THR A 331 -10.54 -24.26 -47.22
C THR A 331 -10.05 -23.82 -48.60
N ASN A 332 -8.87 -24.29 -48.98
CA ASN A 332 -8.35 -24.19 -50.35
C ASN A 332 -8.76 -25.45 -51.13
N THR A 333 -9.87 -25.39 -51.87
CA THR A 333 -10.23 -26.44 -52.84
C THR A 333 -9.71 -26.06 -54.22
N ARG A 334 -8.52 -26.56 -54.53
CA ARG A 334 -7.93 -26.61 -55.87
C ARG A 334 -8.62 -27.73 -56.66
N SER A 335 -9.36 -27.39 -57.71
CA SER A 335 -9.85 -28.35 -58.72
C SER A 335 -8.68 -28.92 -59.53
N PRO A 336 -8.63 -30.24 -59.79
CA PRO A 336 -7.86 -30.79 -60.89
C PRO A 336 -8.69 -30.77 -62.17
N GLY A 337 -8.09 -30.27 -63.25
CA GLY A 337 -8.69 -30.28 -64.58
C GLY A 337 -8.96 -31.70 -65.10
N LYS A 338 -9.90 -31.80 -66.03
CA LYS A 338 -10.09 -32.98 -66.85
C LYS A 338 -10.22 -32.58 -68.32
N THR A 339 -9.28 -33.13 -69.07
CA THR A 339 -9.17 -33.28 -70.52
C THR A 339 -10.46 -33.83 -71.13
N THR A 340 -10.94 -33.18 -72.19
CA THR A 340 -11.18 -33.71 -73.56
C THR A 340 -11.77 -32.60 -74.41
#